data_AF-A0A835RWR8-F1
#
_entry.id   AF-A0A835RWR8-F1
#
_cell.length_a   1.000
_cell.length_b   1.000
_cell.length_c   1.000
_cell.angle_alpha   90.00
_cell.angle_beta   90.00
_cell.angle_gamma   90.00
#
_symmetry.space_group_name_H-M   'P 1'
#
loop_
_entity.id
_entity.type
_entity.pdbx_description
1 polymer ?
#
loop_
_entity_poly.entity_id
_entity_poly.type
_entity_poly.pdbx_seq_one_letter_code
_entity_poly.pdbx_strand_id
1 'polypeptide(L)' 'MKLDLKGYEVELLLIYGRFQLSLHHFLQQSVLSSSSDPMVSKDLGDLTMFLAHMTPYYP' A
#
# COMPACT_ATOMS: atom_id res chain seq x y z
N MET A 1 18.19 3.95 -12.57
CA MET A 1 18.22 2.47 -12.59
C MET A 1 17.08 1.99 -13.47
N LYS A 2 17.34 1.18 -14.50
CA LYS A 2 16.27 0.49 -15.23
C LYS A 2 15.67 -0.53 -14.26
N LEU A 3 14.39 -0.40 -13.96
CA LEU A 3 13.66 -1.29 -13.06
C LEU A 3 13.65 -2.68 -13.70
N ASP A 4 14.25 -3.67 -13.06
CA ASP A 4 14.23 -5.06 -13.53
C ASP A 4 12.83 -5.64 -13.29
N LEU A 5 11.93 -5.33 -14.23
CA LEU A 5 10.49 -5.60 -14.18
C LEU A 5 10.10 -7.08 -14.10
N LYS A 6 11.07 -8.00 -14.18
CA LYS A 6 10.83 -9.45 -14.06
C LYS A 6 11.09 -10.00 -12.67
N GLY A 7 11.77 -9.24 -11.79
CA GLY A 7 12.25 -9.76 -10.51
C GLY A 7 11.38 -9.41 -9.31
N TYR A 8 10.54 -8.37 -9.39
CA TYR A 8 9.93 -7.76 -8.21
C TYR A 8 8.51 -8.23 -7.87
N GLU A 9 8.03 -9.32 -8.50
CA GLU A 9 6.67 -9.82 -8.22
C GLU A 9 6.49 -10.19 -6.74
N VAL A 10 7.51 -10.79 -6.13
CA VAL A 10 7.48 -11.18 -4.72
C VAL A 10 7.46 -9.93 -3.83
N GLU A 11 8.31 -8.94 -4.09
CA GLU A 11 8.29 -7.67 -3.36
C GLU A 11 6.95 -6.92 -3.55
N LEU A 12 6.39 -6.95 -4.75
CA LEU A 12 5.10 -6.31 -5.04
C LEU A 12 3.97 -6.99 -4.26
N LEU A 13 3.96 -8.32 -4.18
CA LEU A 13 3.01 -9.08 -3.35
C LEU A 13 3.17 -8.74 -1.85
N LEU A 14 4.39 -8.57 -1.35
CA LEU A 14 4.63 -8.14 0.03
C LEU A 14 4.10 -6.72 0.28
N ILE A 15 4.33 -5.80 -0.65
CA ILE A 15 3.83 -4.42 -0.58
C ILE A 15 2.30 -4.40 -0.64
N TYR A 16 1.69 -5.20 -1.50
CA TYR A 16 0.25 -5.36 -1.56
C TYR A 16 -0.33 -5.93 -0.26
N GLY A 17 0.33 -6.94 0.32
CA GLY A 17 -0.03 -7.47 1.64
C GLY A 17 0.02 -6.39 2.73
N ARG A 18 1.08 -5.57 2.75
CA ARG A 18 1.18 -4.43 3.68
C ARG A 18 0.08 -3.40 3.44
N PHE A 19 -0.25 -3.09 2.19
CA PHE A 19 -1.36 -2.20 1.83
C PHE A 19 -2.68 -2.71 2.40
N GLN A 20 -2.99 -3.99 2.22
CA GLN A 20 -4.22 -4.60 2.74
C GLN A 20 -4.31 -4.52 4.27
N LEU A 21 -3.20 -4.81 4.97
CA LEU A 21 -3.14 -4.69 6.43
C LEU A 21 -3.31 -3.24 6.91
N SER A 22 -2.61 -2.29 6.27
CA SER A 22 -2.75 -0.86 6.59
C SER A 22 -4.15 -0.34 6.31
N LEU A 23 -4.79 -0.77 5.22
CA LEU A 23 -6.17 -0.43 4.89
C LEU A 23 -7.14 -0.98 5.92
N HIS A 24 -7.01 -2.25 6.29
CA HIS A 24 -7.82 -2.88 7.33
C HIS A 24 -7.69 -2.13 8.65
N HIS A 25 -6.45 -1.80 9.05
CA HIS A 25 -6.20 -1.07 10.28
C HIS A 25 -6.78 0.35 10.24
N PHE A 26 -6.63 1.07 9.12
CA PHE A 26 -7.21 2.39 8.92
C PHE A 26 -8.74 2.36 9.02
N LEU A 27 -9.38 1.37 8.39
CA LEU A 27 -10.84 1.19 8.46
C LEU A 27 -11.30 0.81 9.87
N GLN A 28 -10.56 -0.03 10.59
CA GLN A 28 -10.88 -0.34 11.99
C GLN A 28 -10.76 0.88 12.89
N GLN A 29 -9.72 1.70 12.69
CA GLN A 29 -9.56 2.95 13.44
C GLN A 29 -10.68 3.94 13.15
N SER A 30 -11.13 4.05 11.89
CA SER A 30 -12.22 4.96 11.51
C SER A 30 -13.57 4.54 12.09
N VAL A 31 -13.78 3.24 12.30
CA VAL A 31 -14.98 2.72 12.99
C VAL A 31 -14.95 3.03 14.49
N LEU A 32 -13.78 2.94 15.13
CA LEU A 32 -13.65 3.13 16.58
C LEU A 32 -13.52 4.61 16.97
N SER A 33 -13.03 5.46 16.07
CA SER A 33 -12.76 6.86 16.34
C SER A 33 -12.79 7.69 15.05
N SER A 34 -13.29 8.92 15.12
CA SER A 34 -13.24 9.86 13.99
C SER A 34 -11.83 10.41 13.70
N SER A 35 -10.83 10.01 14.48
CA SER A 35 -9.44 10.44 14.37
C SER A 35 -8.60 9.24 13.92
N SER A 36 -8.34 9.14 12.62
CA SER A 36 -7.35 8.19 12.10
C SER A 36 -5.94 8.63 12.47
N ASP A 37 -5.05 7.67 12.74
CA ASP A 37 -3.64 7.98 12.94
C ASP A 37 -3.07 8.62 11.65
N PRO A 38 -2.54 9.85 11.70
CA PRO A 38 -2.02 10.54 10.52
C PRO A 38 -0.83 9.78 9.89
N MET A 39 -0.09 9.00 10.69
CA MET A 39 0.99 8.17 10.19
C MET A 39 0.48 6.97 9.38
N VAL A 40 -0.58 6.30 9.85
CA VAL A 40 -1.25 5.22 9.11
C VAL A 40 -1.86 5.74 7.81
N SER A 41 -2.46 6.93 7.86
CA SER A 41 -3.07 7.58 6.69
C SER A 41 -2.03 7.91 5.62
N LYS A 42 -0.87 8.45 6.03
CA LYS A 42 0.24 8.75 5.14
C LYS A 42 0.84 7.49 4.52
N ASP A 43 1.14 6.48 5.34
CA ASP A 43 1.69 5.20 4.88
C ASP A 43 0.76 4.54 3.85
N LEU A 44 -0.56 4.56 4.08
CA LEU A 44 -1.54 4.04 3.14
C LEU A 44 -1.55 4.82 1.83
N GLY A 45 -1.43 6.15 1.89
CA GLY A 45 -1.30 7.01 0.71
C GLY A 45 -0.05 6.72 -0.12
N ASP A 46 1.10 6.58 0.54
CA ASP A 46 2.37 6.26 -0.12
C ASP A 46 2.33 4.88 -0.80
N LEU A 47 1.74 3.87 -0.13
CA LEU A 47 1.53 2.53 -0.69
C LEU A 47 0.57 2.56 -1.89
N THR A 48 -0.52 3.33 -1.80
CA THR A 48 -1.50 3.48 -2.89
C THR A 48 -0.84 4.10 -4.13
N MET A 49 -0.06 5.17 -3.93
CA MET A 49 0.65 5.84 -5.01
C MET A 49 1.67 4.91 -5.68
N PHE A 50 2.43 4.13 -4.89
CA PHE A 50 3.36 3.15 -5.41
C PHE A 50 2.64 2.06 -6.23
N LEU A 51 1.60 1.43 -5.68
CA LEU A 51 0.86 0.36 -6.37
C LEU A 51 0.20 0.86 -7.67
N ALA A 52 -0.36 2.07 -7.68
CA ALA A 52 -0.92 2.69 -8.88
C ALA A 52 0.15 2.90 -9.96
N HIS A 53 1.38 3.27 -9.56
CA HIS A 53 2.50 3.40 -10.48
C HIS A 53 2.97 2.03 -11.03
N MET A 54 2.83 0.96 -10.24
CA MET A 54 3.25 -0.39 -10.62
C MET A 54 2.19 -1.15 -11.43
N THR A 55 0.93 -0.77 -11.36
CA THR A 55 -0.19 -1.45 -12.05
C THR A 55 0.01 -1.63 -13.58
N PRO A 56 0.54 -0.65 -14.33
CA PRO A 56 0.80 -0.83 -15.77
C PRO A 56 1.90 -1.86 -16.09
N TYR A 57 2.73 -2.18 -15.10
CA TYR A 57 3.89 -3.05 -15.24
C TYR A 57 3.61 -4.49 -14.78
N TYR A 58 2.64 -4.67 -13.88
CA TYR A 58 2.23 -5.95 -13.30
C TYR A 58 0.69 -6.01 -13.22
N PRO A 59 0.01 -6.29 -14.34
CA PRO A 59 -1.45 -6.35 -14.41
C PRO A 59 -2.05 -7.55 -13.69
#